data_AF-A0A1D7QN22-F1
#
_entry.id   AF-A0A1D7QN22-F1
#
_cell.length_a   1.000
_cell.length_b   1.000
_cell.length_c   1.000
_cell.angle_alpha   90.00
_cell.angle_beta   90.00
_cell.angle_gamma   90.00
#
_symmetry.space_group_name_H-M   'P 1'
#
loop_
_entity.id
_entity.type
_entity.pdbx_description
1 polymer ?
#
loop_
_entity_poly.entity_id
_entity_poly.type
_entity_poly.pdbx_seq_one_letter_code
_entity_poly.pdbx_strand_id
1 'polypeptide(L)'
;MASEREKVANLVEFLSSIGFHGERLEQGINKLIELNPVGFRLDHKVQYGEETMFFELQFKKDRQFNAYRLEQYNARHRKAINIESTVINGINTDVLELRMQGLDWETYFKAPDTIAPAALRNIEDAKEMLSKLSSSQNFDGMKIRDALMFKYWPESAFAGSLSNYDDFRQLYEGKRDFHAGESGICNCNDAYMHVSGKFEDLHEKLLEMKLDEYAGVDTYDELTRLLADNPDSFEIKCANNNSEAYAEFLIPVTKTDGSYSIDEYTVSLQVYPDIEYGIYNGVNTLELEKAMQAVDWSKDGELFVLHEDREPEFYPEVEQIQQKMYQLEQDEQGEPISYLLQLKYWQYTSCLESFIQPGADQLMDSLPKIERRFPCELDAGIAWNLLCGRAVLDKNVYPFLPEAVDWLRLDRQQYTGERNLAFTEVGGLSAQELGQLIRQMPIFADRSVQYRLERGDLVPVTLNNQNKILLQANPEQKTIDVFTTERRPIPVNLNFDPDWKPVHMPSDGLQNQQEQSTRRQIKLIADVKGVKRKGKGI
;
A
#
# COMPACT_ATOMS: atom_id res chain seq x y z
N MET A 1 -25.74 -30.90 -26.17
CA MET A 1 -25.71 -29.49 -26.64
C MET A 1 -26.70 -28.73 -25.77
N ALA A 2 -26.24 -27.71 -25.06
CA ALA A 2 -27.11 -26.85 -24.25
C ALA A 2 -28.21 -26.22 -25.11
N SER A 3 -29.41 -26.09 -24.56
CA SER A 3 -30.51 -25.40 -25.26
C SER A 3 -30.19 -23.91 -25.45
N GLU A 4 -30.79 -23.24 -26.44
CA GLU A 4 -30.56 -21.81 -26.66
C GLU A 4 -30.90 -20.96 -25.42
N ARG A 5 -31.97 -21.33 -24.71
CA ARG A 5 -32.35 -20.71 -23.42
C ARG A 5 -31.29 -20.88 -22.34
N GLU A 6 -30.68 -22.06 -22.26
CA GLU A 6 -29.61 -22.35 -21.31
C GLU A 6 -28.35 -21.54 -21.61
N LYS A 7 -28.03 -21.31 -22.90
CA LYS A 7 -26.91 -20.44 -23.28
C LYS A 7 -27.12 -18.98 -22.92
N VAL A 8 -28.35 -18.47 -23.07
CA VAL A 8 -28.68 -17.11 -22.65
C VAL A 8 -28.62 -16.99 -21.13
N ALA A 9 -29.17 -17.97 -20.41
CA ALA A 9 -29.09 -18.01 -18.95
C ALA A 9 -27.64 -17.99 -18.46
N ASN A 10 -26.76 -18.81 -19.05
CA ASN A 10 -25.33 -18.83 -18.71
C ASN A 10 -24.64 -17.49 -18.99
N LEU A 11 -25.00 -16.80 -20.09
CA LEU A 11 -24.44 -15.47 -20.38
C LEU A 11 -24.91 -14.43 -19.34
N VAL A 12 -26.19 -14.45 -18.97
CA VAL A 12 -26.74 -13.54 -17.95
C VAL A 12 -26.14 -13.83 -16.58
N GLU A 13 -25.97 -15.09 -16.22
CA GLU A 13 -25.31 -15.51 -14.97
C GLU A 13 -23.84 -15.04 -14.94
N PHE A 14 -23.10 -15.24 -16.05
CA PHE A 14 -21.74 -14.72 -16.19
C PHE A 14 -21.69 -13.19 -16.04
N LEU A 15 -22.55 -12.45 -16.75
CA LEU A 15 -22.62 -10.99 -16.66
C LEU A 15 -22.93 -10.54 -15.23
N SER A 16 -23.86 -11.23 -14.57
CA SER A 16 -24.22 -10.95 -13.17
C SER A 16 -23.04 -11.19 -12.24
N SER A 17 -22.25 -12.25 -12.47
CA SER A 17 -21.05 -12.55 -11.67
C SER A 17 -19.97 -11.48 -11.78
N ILE A 18 -19.93 -10.71 -12.87
CA ILE A 18 -19.02 -9.57 -13.06
C ILE A 18 -19.69 -8.21 -12.82
N GLY A 19 -20.86 -8.20 -12.17
CA GLY A 19 -21.55 -6.98 -11.73
C GLY A 19 -22.48 -6.33 -12.75
N PHE A 20 -22.71 -6.93 -13.93
CA PHE A 20 -23.70 -6.47 -14.90
C PHE A 20 -25.01 -7.22 -14.72
N HIS A 21 -25.98 -6.60 -14.05
CA HIS A 21 -27.27 -7.23 -13.75
C HIS A 21 -28.45 -6.29 -14.03
N GLY A 22 -29.63 -6.85 -14.27
CA GLY A 22 -30.88 -6.10 -14.30
C GLY A 22 -31.81 -6.47 -15.45
N GLU A 23 -33.09 -6.32 -15.22
CA GLU A 23 -34.14 -6.81 -16.13
C GLU A 23 -34.04 -6.23 -17.55
N ARG A 24 -33.70 -4.93 -17.67
CA ARG A 24 -33.52 -4.26 -18.98
C ARG A 24 -32.36 -4.86 -19.79
N LEU A 25 -31.27 -5.22 -19.11
CA LEU A 25 -30.10 -5.86 -19.72
C LEU A 25 -30.51 -7.22 -20.29
N GLU A 26 -31.16 -8.05 -19.47
CA GLU A 26 -31.62 -9.38 -19.85
C GLU A 26 -32.63 -9.35 -20.99
N GLN A 27 -33.62 -8.47 -20.93
CA GLN A 27 -34.62 -8.31 -22.00
C GLN A 27 -33.95 -7.88 -23.32
N GLY A 28 -33.00 -6.95 -23.26
CA GLY A 28 -32.26 -6.50 -24.43
C GLY A 28 -31.38 -7.58 -25.03
N ILE A 29 -30.69 -8.38 -24.20
CA ILE A 29 -29.92 -9.55 -24.64
C ILE A 29 -30.84 -10.57 -25.33
N ASN A 30 -31.96 -10.96 -24.69
CA ASN A 30 -32.92 -11.90 -25.27
C ASN A 30 -33.40 -11.44 -26.65
N LYS A 31 -33.85 -10.19 -26.75
CA LYS A 31 -34.34 -9.59 -28.00
C LYS A 31 -33.28 -9.58 -29.11
N LEU A 32 -32.02 -9.28 -28.79
CA LEU A 32 -30.95 -9.22 -29.78
C LEU A 32 -30.47 -10.62 -30.20
N ILE A 33 -30.46 -11.58 -29.28
CA ILE A 33 -30.10 -12.98 -29.57
C ILE A 33 -31.13 -13.64 -30.49
N GLU A 34 -32.43 -13.33 -30.34
CA GLU A 34 -33.50 -13.81 -31.23
C GLU A 34 -33.26 -13.45 -32.71
N LEU A 35 -32.55 -12.34 -32.97
CA LEU A 35 -32.18 -11.91 -34.33
C LEU A 35 -30.97 -12.66 -34.89
N ASN A 36 -30.30 -13.49 -34.07
CA ASN A 36 -29.13 -14.30 -34.41
C ASN A 36 -27.99 -13.52 -35.12
N PRO A 37 -27.57 -12.34 -34.64
CA PRO A 37 -26.51 -11.56 -35.28
C PRO A 37 -25.11 -12.16 -35.06
N VAL A 38 -24.12 -11.77 -35.86
CA VAL A 38 -22.72 -12.20 -35.63
C VAL A 38 -22.12 -11.59 -34.36
N GLY A 39 -22.64 -10.42 -33.95
CA GLY A 39 -22.34 -9.72 -32.72
C GLY A 39 -23.32 -8.56 -32.54
N PHE A 40 -23.39 -8.00 -31.34
CA PHE A 40 -24.28 -6.89 -31.03
C PHE A 40 -23.71 -6.03 -29.91
N ARG A 41 -24.29 -4.83 -29.75
CA ARG A 41 -23.94 -3.93 -28.65
C ARG A 41 -25.16 -3.65 -27.78
N LEU A 42 -24.91 -3.39 -26.51
CA LEU A 42 -25.96 -3.07 -25.57
C LEU A 42 -25.47 -2.08 -24.52
N ASP A 43 -26.23 -1.00 -24.33
CA ASP A 43 -25.95 -0.01 -23.31
C ASP A 43 -26.48 -0.48 -21.95
N HIS A 44 -25.68 -0.29 -20.92
CA HIS A 44 -26.04 -0.58 -19.54
C HIS A 44 -25.60 0.56 -18.63
N LYS A 45 -26.37 0.82 -17.57
CA LYS A 45 -26.10 1.89 -16.61
C LYS A 45 -26.09 1.30 -15.20
N VAL A 46 -25.07 1.64 -14.43
CA VAL A 46 -24.93 1.28 -13.02
C VAL A 46 -24.75 2.54 -12.20
N GLN A 47 -25.45 2.62 -11.06
CA GLN A 47 -25.41 3.78 -10.18
C GLN A 47 -24.59 3.48 -8.93
N TYR A 48 -23.67 4.38 -8.60
CA TYR A 48 -22.80 4.31 -7.43
C TYR A 48 -23.03 5.55 -6.57
N GLY A 49 -24.04 5.51 -5.69
CA GLY A 49 -24.49 6.69 -4.96
C GLY A 49 -24.99 7.78 -5.91
N GLU A 50 -24.33 8.94 -5.92
CA GLU A 50 -24.62 10.05 -6.83
C GLU A 50 -23.86 9.98 -8.16
N GLU A 51 -22.91 9.05 -8.29
CA GLU A 51 -22.13 8.83 -9.49
C GLU A 51 -22.81 7.81 -10.40
N THR A 52 -22.49 7.85 -11.69
CA THR A 52 -23.06 6.92 -12.67
C THR A 52 -21.97 6.36 -13.58
N MET A 53 -22.02 5.06 -13.81
CA MET A 53 -21.28 4.39 -14.87
C MET A 53 -22.21 4.06 -16.04
N PHE A 54 -21.74 4.36 -17.25
CA PHE A 54 -22.36 3.96 -18.51
C PHE A 54 -21.43 2.96 -19.20
N PHE A 55 -21.99 1.84 -19.62
CA PHE A 55 -21.26 0.76 -20.28
C PHE A 55 -21.86 0.50 -21.66
N GLU A 56 -21.03 0.52 -22.70
CA GLU A 56 -21.39 0.00 -24.03
C GLU A 56 -20.80 -1.41 -24.16
N LEU A 57 -21.60 -2.42 -23.83
CA LEU A 57 -21.19 -3.83 -23.84
C LEU A 57 -21.18 -4.36 -25.27
N GLN A 58 -20.08 -5.00 -25.70
CA GLN A 58 -19.95 -5.55 -27.05
C GLN A 58 -19.84 -7.08 -27.00
N PHE A 59 -20.82 -7.72 -27.62
CA PHE A 59 -20.97 -9.18 -27.65
C PHE A 59 -20.60 -9.73 -29.01
N LYS A 60 -19.97 -10.90 -29.01
CA LYS A 60 -19.61 -11.63 -30.22
C LYS A 60 -20.03 -13.08 -30.12
N LYS A 61 -20.50 -13.61 -31.25
CA LYS A 61 -20.89 -15.02 -31.34
C LYS A 61 -19.65 -15.90 -31.53
N ASP A 62 -19.42 -16.77 -30.55
CA ASP A 62 -18.45 -17.84 -30.68
C ASP A 62 -19.03 -18.95 -31.58
N ARG A 63 -18.37 -19.21 -32.70
CA ARG A 63 -18.81 -20.20 -33.69
C ARG A 63 -18.60 -21.64 -33.22
N GLN A 64 -17.62 -21.88 -32.37
CA GLN A 64 -17.31 -23.22 -31.86
C GLN A 64 -18.39 -23.69 -30.88
N PHE A 65 -18.83 -22.79 -30.00
CA PHE A 65 -19.85 -23.10 -28.99
C PHE A 65 -21.27 -22.68 -29.39
N ASN A 66 -21.41 -21.95 -30.51
CA ASN A 66 -22.65 -21.33 -30.98
C ASN A 66 -23.34 -20.57 -29.82
N ALA A 67 -22.57 -19.74 -29.12
CA ALA A 67 -22.96 -18.98 -27.94
C ALA A 67 -22.39 -17.57 -28.02
N TYR A 68 -23.03 -16.58 -27.39
CA TYR A 68 -22.49 -15.24 -27.29
C TYR A 68 -21.60 -15.12 -26.06
N ARG A 69 -20.53 -14.34 -26.19
CA ARG A 69 -19.66 -13.93 -25.09
C ARG A 69 -19.43 -12.42 -25.14
N LEU A 70 -19.22 -11.82 -23.98
CA LEU A 70 -18.75 -10.44 -23.88
C LEU A 70 -17.30 -10.40 -24.38
N GLU A 71 -17.03 -9.62 -25.43
CA GLU A 71 -15.68 -9.48 -26.01
C GLU A 71 -14.94 -8.28 -25.42
N GLN A 72 -15.66 -7.17 -25.26
CA GLN A 72 -15.13 -5.90 -24.74
C GLN A 72 -16.28 -5.00 -24.29
N TYR A 73 -15.97 -3.95 -23.56
CA TYR A 73 -16.90 -2.85 -23.31
C TYR A 73 -16.17 -1.51 -23.19
N ASN A 74 -16.86 -0.44 -23.59
CA ASN A 74 -16.46 0.92 -23.24
C ASN A 74 -17.14 1.30 -21.93
N ALA A 75 -16.37 1.71 -20.93
CA ALA A 75 -16.89 2.23 -19.68
C ALA A 75 -16.68 3.73 -19.63
N ARG A 76 -17.72 4.44 -19.23
CA ARG A 76 -17.71 5.88 -19.01
C ARG A 76 -18.26 6.21 -17.64
N HIS A 77 -17.43 6.84 -16.83
CA HIS A 77 -17.82 7.37 -15.54
C HIS A 77 -18.37 8.78 -15.69
N ARG A 78 -19.37 9.12 -14.89
CA ARG A 78 -19.81 10.49 -14.65
C ARG A 78 -19.80 10.75 -13.15
N LYS A 79 -18.95 11.71 -12.75
CA LYS A 79 -18.85 12.23 -11.37
C LYS A 79 -20.19 12.79 -10.90
N ALA A 80 -20.37 12.82 -9.59
CA ALA A 80 -21.50 13.51 -8.96
C ALA A 80 -21.48 15.00 -9.34
N ILE A 81 -22.63 15.51 -9.79
CA ILE A 81 -22.80 16.92 -10.13
C ILE A 81 -23.63 17.54 -9.04
N ASN A 82 -22.99 18.37 -8.22
CA ASN A 82 -23.69 19.13 -7.19
C ASN A 82 -24.38 20.33 -7.85
N ILE A 83 -25.71 20.40 -7.73
CA ILE A 83 -26.50 21.51 -8.22
C ILE A 83 -26.69 22.49 -7.06
N GLU A 84 -26.23 23.73 -7.24
CA GLU A 84 -26.34 24.74 -6.19
C GLU A 84 -27.81 25.05 -5.87
N SER A 85 -28.17 24.98 -4.59
CA SER A 85 -29.49 25.38 -4.07
C SER A 85 -29.63 26.90 -4.11
N THR A 86 -30.49 27.39 -5.00
CA THR A 86 -30.73 28.82 -5.17
C THR A 86 -32.09 29.09 -5.82
N VAL A 87 -32.54 30.34 -5.81
CA VAL A 87 -33.76 30.78 -6.48
C VAL A 87 -33.41 31.73 -7.61
N ILE A 88 -33.55 31.25 -8.85
CA ILE A 88 -33.25 32.02 -10.07
C ILE A 88 -34.53 32.20 -10.87
N ASN A 89 -34.88 33.45 -11.20
CA ASN A 89 -36.09 33.78 -11.97
C ASN A 89 -37.37 33.17 -11.36
N GLY A 90 -37.44 33.06 -10.03
CA GLY A 90 -38.56 32.44 -9.31
C GLY A 90 -38.58 30.92 -9.31
N ILE A 91 -37.56 30.26 -9.87
CA ILE A 91 -37.37 28.81 -9.85
C ILE A 91 -36.42 28.45 -8.71
N ASN A 92 -36.91 27.65 -7.76
CA ASN A 92 -36.06 27.00 -6.77
C ASN A 92 -35.38 25.78 -7.42
N THR A 93 -34.05 25.75 -7.42
CA THR A 93 -33.26 24.73 -8.13
C THR A 93 -33.32 23.36 -7.46
N ASP A 94 -33.42 23.27 -6.13
CA ASP A 94 -33.60 21.98 -5.42
C ASP A 94 -34.92 21.32 -5.79
N VAL A 95 -36.00 22.12 -5.85
CA VAL A 95 -37.34 21.62 -6.23
C VAL A 95 -37.32 21.14 -7.68
N LEU A 96 -36.63 21.86 -8.56
CA LEU A 96 -36.46 21.44 -9.95
C LEU A 96 -35.62 20.15 -10.05
N GLU A 97 -34.51 20.06 -9.32
CA GLU A 97 -33.64 18.88 -9.32
C GLU A 97 -34.38 17.63 -8.83
N LEU A 98 -35.10 17.72 -7.71
CA LEU A 98 -35.95 16.63 -7.20
C LEU A 98 -36.99 16.20 -8.25
N ARG A 99 -37.56 17.16 -9.00
CA ARG A 99 -38.49 16.85 -10.08
C ARG A 99 -37.79 16.17 -11.24
N MET A 100 -36.62 16.65 -11.65
CA MET A 100 -35.82 16.06 -12.72
C MET A 100 -35.44 14.61 -12.39
N GLN A 101 -35.08 14.33 -11.14
CA GLN A 101 -34.71 12.99 -10.67
C GLN A 101 -35.87 11.97 -10.79
N GLY A 102 -37.11 12.41 -10.57
CA GLY A 102 -38.29 11.53 -10.58
C GLY A 102 -38.86 11.20 -11.96
N LEU A 103 -38.24 11.65 -13.06
CA LEU A 103 -38.77 11.52 -14.43
C LEU A 103 -37.94 10.54 -15.27
N ASP A 104 -38.63 9.70 -16.06
CA ASP A 104 -37.99 8.78 -17.01
C ASP A 104 -37.62 9.51 -18.32
N TRP A 105 -36.54 10.30 -18.26
CA TRP A 105 -36.01 11.03 -19.41
C TRP A 105 -35.60 10.11 -20.55
N GLU A 106 -35.10 8.91 -20.25
CA GLU A 106 -34.64 7.98 -21.27
C GLU A 106 -35.79 7.50 -22.15
N THR A 107 -36.90 7.07 -21.54
CA THR A 107 -38.11 6.71 -22.28
C THR A 107 -38.69 7.90 -23.04
N TYR A 108 -38.64 9.11 -22.46
CA TYR A 108 -39.17 10.32 -23.11
C TYR A 108 -38.45 10.64 -24.41
N PHE A 109 -37.12 10.61 -24.42
CA PHE A 109 -36.36 10.91 -25.63
C PHE A 109 -36.33 9.76 -26.64
N LYS A 110 -36.50 8.50 -26.21
CA LYS A 110 -36.50 7.33 -27.12
C LYS A 110 -37.87 7.00 -27.70
N ALA A 111 -38.93 7.08 -26.89
CA ALA A 111 -40.28 6.63 -27.25
C ALA A 111 -41.36 7.45 -26.51
N PRO A 112 -41.50 8.76 -26.81
CA PRO A 112 -42.39 9.66 -26.07
C PRO A 112 -43.86 9.20 -26.07
N ASP A 113 -44.31 8.51 -27.13
CA ASP A 113 -45.68 8.01 -27.25
C ASP A 113 -46.04 6.90 -26.26
N THR A 114 -45.04 6.31 -25.60
CA THR A 114 -45.24 5.24 -24.61
C THR A 114 -45.45 5.78 -23.19
N ILE A 115 -45.27 7.08 -22.99
CA ILE A 115 -45.38 7.73 -21.69
C ILE A 115 -46.83 8.06 -21.35
N ALA A 116 -47.23 7.74 -20.12
CA ALA A 116 -48.56 8.10 -19.62
C ALA A 116 -48.79 9.63 -19.63
N PRO A 117 -49.99 10.13 -19.98
CA PRO A 117 -50.25 11.57 -20.11
C PRO A 117 -49.90 12.41 -18.88
N ALA A 118 -50.10 11.87 -17.68
CA ALA A 118 -49.74 12.55 -16.43
C ALA A 118 -48.21 12.74 -16.27
N ALA A 119 -47.43 11.73 -16.64
CA ALA A 119 -45.97 11.81 -16.62
C ALA A 119 -45.45 12.77 -17.70
N LEU A 120 -46.06 12.78 -18.88
CA LEU A 120 -45.72 13.72 -19.95
C LEU A 120 -45.92 15.18 -19.52
N ARG A 121 -47.01 15.48 -18.81
CA ARG A 121 -47.23 16.83 -18.26
C ARG A 121 -46.14 17.25 -17.28
N ASN A 122 -45.70 16.33 -16.42
CA ASN A 122 -44.62 16.62 -15.48
C ASN A 122 -43.28 16.91 -16.17
N ILE A 123 -43.00 16.22 -17.29
CA ILE A 123 -41.83 16.46 -18.12
C ILE A 123 -41.89 17.84 -18.77
N GLU A 124 -43.02 18.21 -19.37
CA GLU A 124 -43.16 19.52 -20.01
C GLU A 124 -43.06 20.68 -19.00
N ASP A 125 -43.66 20.54 -17.82
CA ASP A 125 -43.50 21.53 -16.75
C ASP A 125 -42.02 21.69 -16.33
N ALA A 126 -41.27 20.58 -16.20
CA ALA A 126 -39.84 20.62 -15.87
C ALA A 126 -39.02 21.30 -16.98
N LYS A 127 -39.33 21.05 -18.25
CA LYS A 127 -38.71 21.74 -19.40
C LYS A 127 -39.01 23.24 -19.42
N GLU A 128 -40.24 23.63 -19.04
CA GLU A 128 -40.59 25.05 -18.90
C GLU A 128 -39.76 25.71 -17.81
N MET A 129 -39.58 25.05 -16.66
CA MET A 129 -38.74 25.54 -15.57
C MET A 129 -37.27 25.68 -16.00
N LEU A 130 -36.71 24.69 -16.71
CA LEU A 130 -35.36 24.77 -17.30
C LEU A 130 -35.22 25.95 -18.27
N SER A 131 -36.24 26.22 -19.09
CA SER A 131 -36.23 27.36 -20.02
C SER A 131 -36.25 28.71 -19.28
N LYS A 132 -37.01 28.81 -18.18
CA LYS A 132 -37.06 29.99 -17.31
C LYS A 132 -35.74 30.28 -16.61
N LEU A 133 -34.96 29.26 -16.25
CA LEU A 133 -33.62 29.46 -15.68
C LEU A 133 -32.71 30.26 -16.62
N SER A 134 -32.77 29.98 -17.92
CA SER A 134 -31.98 30.71 -18.94
C SER A 134 -32.59 32.03 -19.42
N SER A 135 -33.74 32.45 -18.86
CA SER A 135 -34.37 33.72 -19.24
C SER A 135 -33.53 34.92 -18.81
N SER A 136 -33.64 36.02 -19.55
CA SER A 136 -32.95 37.30 -19.27
C SER A 136 -31.42 37.24 -19.29
N GLN A 137 -30.82 36.26 -19.98
CA GLN A 137 -29.36 36.06 -20.03
C GLN A 137 -28.70 35.91 -18.64
N ASN A 138 -29.41 35.32 -17.68
CA ASN A 138 -28.82 34.98 -16.38
C ASN A 138 -27.79 33.85 -16.55
N PHE A 139 -26.51 34.17 -16.43
CA PHE A 139 -25.41 33.22 -16.62
C PHE A 139 -25.44 32.07 -15.61
N ASP A 140 -25.77 32.33 -14.34
CA ASP A 140 -25.84 31.29 -13.32
C ASP A 140 -27.03 30.35 -13.57
N GLY A 141 -28.16 30.91 -14.02
CA GLY A 141 -29.31 30.13 -14.46
C GLY A 141 -29.00 29.25 -15.67
N MET A 142 -28.21 29.74 -16.64
CA MET A 142 -27.73 28.93 -17.76
C MET A 142 -26.81 27.80 -17.30
N LYS A 143 -25.86 28.07 -16.40
CA LYS A 143 -24.96 27.04 -15.85
C LYS A 143 -25.73 25.93 -15.13
N ILE A 144 -26.69 26.31 -14.28
CA ILE A 144 -27.51 25.34 -13.54
C ILE A 144 -28.40 24.52 -14.48
N ARG A 145 -29.03 25.17 -15.46
CA ARG A 145 -29.82 24.49 -16.50
C ARG A 145 -28.96 23.45 -17.23
N ASP A 146 -27.77 23.85 -17.67
CA ASP A 146 -26.86 23.00 -18.44
C ASP A 146 -26.37 21.82 -17.59
N ALA A 147 -26.03 22.06 -16.32
CA ALA A 147 -25.67 21.02 -15.36
C ALA A 147 -26.82 20.02 -15.09
N LEU A 148 -28.06 20.49 -14.92
CA LEU A 148 -29.23 19.64 -14.77
C LEU A 148 -29.51 18.79 -16.01
N MET A 149 -29.42 19.38 -17.20
CA MET A 149 -29.55 18.64 -18.47
C MET A 149 -28.47 17.58 -18.59
N PHE A 150 -27.20 17.94 -18.34
CA PHE A 150 -26.10 17.00 -18.38
C PHE A 150 -26.23 15.87 -17.33
N LYS A 151 -26.75 16.16 -16.14
CA LYS A 151 -26.95 15.18 -15.06
C LYS A 151 -28.05 14.15 -15.39
N TYR A 152 -29.20 14.59 -15.92
CA TYR A 152 -30.39 13.73 -16.03
C TYR A 152 -30.79 13.30 -17.44
N TRP A 153 -30.47 14.08 -18.48
CA TRP A 153 -30.88 13.73 -19.84
C TRP A 153 -29.93 12.69 -20.46
N PRO A 154 -30.40 11.89 -21.43
CA PRO A 154 -29.51 11.05 -22.24
C PRO A 154 -28.63 11.92 -23.14
N GLU A 155 -27.40 11.50 -23.38
CA GLU A 155 -26.42 12.25 -24.20
C GLU A 155 -26.97 12.65 -25.57
N SER A 156 -27.73 11.76 -26.21
CA SER A 156 -28.35 12.03 -27.51
C SER A 156 -29.29 13.24 -27.50
N ALA A 157 -29.86 13.61 -26.35
CA ALA A 157 -30.77 14.73 -26.21
C ALA A 157 -30.04 16.07 -26.02
N PHE A 158 -28.88 16.08 -25.36
CA PHE A 158 -28.21 17.31 -24.97
C PHE A 158 -26.91 17.61 -25.73
N ALA A 159 -26.27 16.62 -26.37
CA ALA A 159 -24.99 16.80 -27.06
C ALA A 159 -25.04 17.86 -28.19
N GLY A 160 -26.19 18.07 -28.81
CA GLY A 160 -26.41 19.14 -29.79
C GLY A 160 -26.94 20.47 -29.22
N SER A 161 -27.31 20.50 -27.95
CA SER A 161 -28.01 21.64 -27.31
C SER A 161 -27.15 22.39 -26.28
N LEU A 162 -26.14 21.75 -25.70
CA LEU A 162 -25.22 22.37 -24.75
C LEU A 162 -24.04 23.00 -25.49
N SER A 163 -23.89 24.33 -25.41
CA SER A 163 -22.76 25.03 -26.02
C SER A 163 -21.41 24.67 -25.37
N ASN A 164 -21.43 24.22 -24.11
CA ASN A 164 -20.24 23.92 -23.31
C ASN A 164 -20.11 22.40 -23.04
N TYR A 165 -20.64 21.57 -23.94
CA TYR A 165 -20.67 20.11 -23.75
C TYR A 165 -19.28 19.53 -23.48
N ASP A 166 -18.27 19.93 -24.26
CA ASP A 166 -16.91 19.43 -24.13
C ASP A 166 -16.29 19.80 -22.77
N ASP A 167 -16.59 20.98 -22.23
CA ASP A 167 -16.11 21.42 -20.91
C ASP A 167 -16.69 20.54 -19.79
N PHE A 168 -18.01 20.27 -19.83
CA PHE A 168 -18.65 19.37 -18.87
C PHE A 168 -18.09 17.96 -18.95
N ARG A 169 -17.87 17.46 -20.17
CA ARG A 169 -17.29 16.13 -20.38
C ARG A 169 -15.88 16.03 -19.81
N GLN A 170 -15.02 17.02 -20.05
CA GLN A 170 -13.67 17.03 -19.49
C GLN A 170 -13.67 17.12 -17.96
N LEU A 171 -14.62 17.84 -17.37
CA LEU A 171 -14.69 18.05 -15.93
C LEU A 171 -15.29 16.85 -15.18
N TYR A 172 -16.33 16.23 -15.73
CA TYR A 172 -17.14 15.24 -15.03
C TYR A 172 -17.06 13.82 -15.59
N GLU A 173 -16.52 13.60 -16.79
CA GLU A 173 -16.49 12.26 -17.39
C GLU A 173 -15.08 11.68 -17.58
N GLY A 174 -14.90 10.46 -17.08
CA GLY A 174 -13.77 9.58 -17.40
C GLY A 174 -14.21 8.49 -18.37
N LYS A 175 -13.31 7.98 -19.22
CA LYS A 175 -13.62 6.82 -20.08
C LYS A 175 -12.43 5.88 -20.24
N ARG A 176 -12.70 4.59 -20.36
CA ARG A 176 -11.71 3.55 -20.65
C ARG A 176 -12.35 2.38 -21.37
N ASP A 177 -11.59 1.76 -22.27
CA ASP A 177 -11.98 0.53 -22.95
C ASP A 177 -11.39 -0.68 -22.20
N PHE A 178 -12.21 -1.72 -22.05
CA PHE A 178 -11.83 -2.98 -21.42
C PHE A 178 -12.07 -4.13 -22.39
N HIS A 179 -11.06 -4.99 -22.54
CA HIS A 179 -11.09 -6.13 -23.44
C HIS A 179 -10.96 -7.43 -22.65
N ALA A 180 -11.65 -8.49 -23.08
CA ALA A 180 -11.45 -9.82 -22.52
C ALA A 180 -10.05 -10.35 -22.89
N GLY A 181 -9.28 -10.75 -21.88
CA GLY A 181 -7.97 -11.39 -22.00
C GLY A 181 -7.97 -12.84 -21.49
N GLU A 182 -6.78 -13.42 -21.32
CA GLU A 182 -6.60 -14.78 -20.79
C GLU A 182 -7.10 -14.90 -19.34
N SER A 183 -6.92 -13.85 -18.55
CA SER A 183 -7.38 -13.76 -17.16
C SER A 183 -8.85 -13.37 -17.02
N GLY A 184 -9.61 -13.29 -18.12
CA GLY A 184 -11.00 -12.85 -18.15
C GLY A 184 -11.15 -11.38 -18.55
N ILE A 185 -12.28 -10.78 -18.18
CA ILE A 185 -12.59 -9.38 -18.44
C ILE A 185 -12.80 -8.65 -17.12
N CYS A 186 -12.33 -7.41 -17.04
CA CYS A 186 -12.53 -6.53 -15.89
C CYS A 186 -14.01 -6.49 -15.50
N ASN A 187 -14.29 -6.51 -14.19
CA ASN A 187 -15.66 -6.48 -13.69
C ASN A 187 -16.18 -5.03 -13.61
N CYS A 188 -17.48 -4.87 -13.38
CA CYS A 188 -18.14 -3.56 -13.32
C CYS A 188 -17.62 -2.64 -12.19
N ASN A 189 -17.27 -3.21 -11.03
CA ASN A 189 -16.73 -2.46 -9.88
C ASN A 189 -15.29 -2.01 -10.16
N ASP A 190 -14.43 -2.90 -10.65
CA ASP A 190 -13.05 -2.59 -11.02
C ASP A 190 -13.01 -1.51 -12.11
N ALA A 191 -13.90 -1.61 -13.10
CA ALA A 191 -14.02 -0.60 -14.14
C ALA A 191 -14.42 0.76 -13.56
N TYR A 192 -15.35 0.78 -12.59
CA TYR A 192 -15.70 2.01 -11.88
C TYR A 192 -14.49 2.58 -11.13
N MET A 193 -13.73 1.74 -10.43
CA MET A 193 -12.54 2.14 -9.67
C MET A 193 -11.48 2.81 -10.55
N HIS A 194 -11.15 2.22 -11.69
CA HIS A 194 -10.17 2.79 -12.63
C HIS A 194 -10.68 4.01 -13.39
N VAL A 195 -11.94 4.01 -13.83
CA VAL A 195 -12.45 5.10 -14.67
C VAL A 195 -12.78 6.34 -13.83
N SER A 196 -13.11 6.15 -12.55
CA SER A 196 -13.33 7.26 -11.61
C SER A 196 -12.04 7.89 -11.06
N GLY A 197 -10.89 7.23 -11.21
CA GLY A 197 -9.60 7.64 -10.64
C GLY A 197 -9.38 7.17 -9.19
N LYS A 198 -10.37 6.53 -8.58
CA LYS A 198 -10.33 6.13 -7.16
C LYS A 198 -9.29 5.03 -6.89
N PHE A 199 -9.03 4.18 -7.88
CA PHE A 199 -7.95 3.21 -7.79
C PHE A 199 -6.60 3.92 -7.74
N GLU A 200 -6.37 4.83 -8.68
CA GLU A 200 -5.12 5.56 -8.82
C GLU A 200 -4.85 6.44 -7.59
N ASP A 201 -5.87 7.12 -7.06
CA ASP A 201 -5.77 7.93 -5.83
C ASP A 201 -5.36 7.06 -4.62
N LEU A 202 -5.94 5.87 -4.48
CA LEU A 202 -5.62 4.96 -3.38
C LEU A 202 -4.23 4.34 -3.54
N HIS A 203 -3.86 3.96 -4.76
CA HIS A 203 -2.55 3.42 -5.08
C HIS A 203 -1.45 4.47 -4.84
N GLU A 204 -1.67 5.74 -5.21
CA GLU A 204 -0.74 6.83 -4.92
C GLU A 204 -0.50 6.98 -3.41
N LYS A 205 -1.55 6.94 -2.58
CA LYS A 205 -1.40 6.94 -1.11
C LYS A 205 -0.57 5.77 -0.59
N LEU A 206 -0.74 4.57 -1.16
CA LEU A 206 0.06 3.40 -0.79
C LEU A 206 1.54 3.54 -1.21
N LEU A 207 1.80 4.16 -2.37
CA LEU A 207 3.16 4.46 -2.82
C LEU A 207 3.83 5.52 -1.94
N GLU A 208 3.09 6.51 -1.44
CA GLU A 208 3.62 7.50 -0.49
C GLU A 208 4.11 6.85 0.82
N MET A 209 3.48 5.74 1.24
CA MET A 209 3.92 4.95 2.39
C MET A 209 5.20 4.12 2.13
N LYS A 210 5.58 3.95 0.85
CA LYS A 210 6.75 3.16 0.38
C LYS A 210 6.78 1.71 0.85
N LEU A 211 5.59 1.09 0.90
CA LEU A 211 5.46 -0.32 1.28
C LEU A 211 6.07 -1.26 0.24
N ASP A 212 6.04 -0.89 -1.03
CA ASP A 212 6.66 -1.62 -2.14
C ASP A 212 8.19 -1.61 -2.04
N GLU A 213 8.79 -0.45 -1.73
CA GLU A 213 10.24 -0.34 -1.53
C GLU A 213 10.71 -1.09 -0.28
N TYR A 214 9.90 -1.13 0.78
CA TYR A 214 10.32 -1.61 2.09
C TYR A 214 9.89 -3.04 2.39
N ALA A 215 8.62 -3.37 2.20
CA ALA A 215 8.05 -4.68 2.50
C ALA A 215 8.03 -5.61 1.27
N GLY A 216 8.53 -5.16 0.12
CA GLY A 216 8.61 -5.98 -1.10
C GLY A 216 7.25 -6.44 -1.62
N VAL A 217 6.19 -5.69 -1.32
CA VAL A 217 4.83 -6.02 -1.76
C VAL A 217 4.47 -5.23 -3.00
N ASP A 218 3.98 -5.94 -4.02
CA ASP A 218 3.34 -5.31 -5.17
C ASP A 218 1.98 -4.76 -4.74
N THR A 219 1.98 -3.48 -4.35
CA THR A 219 0.79 -2.78 -3.85
C THR A 219 -0.29 -2.65 -4.92
N TYR A 220 0.07 -2.68 -6.21
CA TYR A 220 -0.89 -2.58 -7.32
C TYR A 220 -1.68 -3.88 -7.47
N ASP A 221 -0.97 -5.00 -7.54
CA ASP A 221 -1.58 -6.33 -7.71
C ASP A 221 -2.40 -6.70 -6.49
N GLU A 222 -1.87 -6.46 -5.28
CA GLU A 222 -2.57 -6.74 -4.03
C GLU A 222 -3.84 -5.89 -3.90
N LEU A 223 -3.79 -4.61 -4.30
CA LEU A 223 -4.95 -3.74 -4.29
C LEU A 223 -6.03 -4.21 -5.28
N THR A 224 -5.62 -4.62 -6.49
CA THR A 224 -6.54 -5.14 -7.52
C THR A 224 -7.25 -6.39 -7.02
N ARG A 225 -6.50 -7.31 -6.39
CA ARG A 225 -7.05 -8.53 -5.80
C ARG A 225 -8.04 -8.23 -4.68
N LEU A 226 -7.68 -7.38 -3.73
CA LEU A 226 -8.51 -7.06 -2.56
C LEU A 226 -9.80 -6.31 -2.93
N LEU A 227 -9.73 -5.39 -3.90
CA LEU A 227 -10.91 -4.68 -4.39
C LEU A 227 -11.90 -5.60 -5.11
N ALA A 228 -11.41 -6.61 -5.82
CA ALA A 228 -12.25 -7.61 -6.46
C ALA A 228 -12.98 -8.50 -5.43
N ASP A 229 -12.31 -8.84 -4.32
CA ASP A 229 -12.85 -9.72 -3.28
C ASP A 229 -13.83 -9.00 -2.32
N ASN A 230 -13.43 -7.84 -1.77
CA ASN A 230 -14.23 -7.07 -0.80
C ASN A 230 -14.02 -5.56 -0.94
N PRO A 231 -14.87 -4.87 -1.74
CA PRO A 231 -14.66 -3.46 -2.08
C PRO A 231 -15.11 -2.46 -1.00
N ASP A 232 -15.74 -2.88 0.10
CA ASP A 232 -16.27 -1.92 1.09
C ASP A 232 -15.31 -1.67 2.27
N SER A 233 -14.56 -2.70 2.67
CA SER A 233 -13.44 -2.55 3.60
C SER A 233 -12.53 -3.76 3.52
N PHE A 234 -11.23 -3.52 3.49
CA PHE A 234 -10.22 -4.56 3.44
C PHE A 234 -8.96 -4.12 4.17
N GLU A 235 -8.09 -5.09 4.46
CA GLU A 235 -6.81 -4.86 5.11
C GLU A 235 -5.70 -5.31 4.18
N ILE A 236 -4.73 -4.43 3.93
CA ILE A 236 -3.49 -4.82 3.28
C ILE A 236 -2.54 -5.27 4.40
N LYS A 237 -2.03 -6.49 4.28
CA LYS A 237 -1.05 -7.07 5.20
C LYS A 237 0.24 -7.32 4.45
N CYS A 238 1.31 -6.70 4.93
CA CYS A 238 2.64 -6.93 4.40
C CYS A 238 3.64 -7.03 5.54
N ALA A 239 4.81 -7.57 5.27
CA ALA A 239 5.82 -7.78 6.29
C ALA A 239 7.22 -7.49 5.74
N ASN A 240 8.12 -7.08 6.61
CA ASN A 240 9.54 -6.97 6.29
C ASN A 240 10.34 -7.75 7.33
N ASN A 241 11.29 -8.56 6.85
CA ASN A 241 12.23 -9.28 7.68
C ASN A 241 13.66 -8.91 7.29
N ASN A 242 14.46 -8.49 8.26
CA ASN A 242 15.88 -8.25 8.03
C ASN A 242 16.71 -8.68 9.25
N SER A 243 18.02 -8.47 9.19
CA SER A 243 18.95 -8.89 10.25
C SER A 243 18.66 -8.36 11.67
N GLU A 244 17.82 -7.33 11.81
CA GLU A 244 17.51 -6.64 13.08
C GLU A 244 16.25 -7.12 13.75
N ALA A 245 15.22 -7.32 12.95
CA ALA A 245 13.87 -7.50 13.44
C ALA A 245 12.98 -8.04 12.33
N TYR A 246 11.80 -8.43 12.77
CA TYR A 246 10.65 -8.69 11.93
C TYR A 246 9.61 -7.59 12.15
N ALA A 247 9.00 -7.08 11.08
CA ALA A 247 7.79 -6.26 11.20
C ALA A 247 6.65 -6.71 10.32
N GLU A 248 5.45 -6.52 10.88
CA GLU A 248 4.17 -6.64 10.19
C GLU A 248 3.55 -5.25 10.05
N PHE A 249 3.06 -4.96 8.86
CA PHE A 249 2.33 -3.75 8.52
C PHE A 249 0.88 -4.14 8.25
N LEU A 250 -0.04 -3.44 8.91
CA LEU A 250 -1.47 -3.61 8.74
C LEU A 250 -2.09 -2.27 8.34
N ILE A 251 -2.57 -2.19 7.10
CA ILE A 251 -3.15 -0.99 6.52
C ILE A 251 -4.65 -1.21 6.34
N PRO A 252 -5.50 -0.72 7.27
CA PRO A 252 -6.93 -0.76 7.11
C PRO A 252 -7.36 0.23 6.02
N VAL A 253 -8.08 -0.26 5.02
CA VAL A 253 -8.70 0.58 3.98
C VAL A 253 -10.21 0.56 4.20
N THR A 254 -10.79 1.77 4.29
CA THR A 254 -12.23 1.95 4.47
C THR A 254 -12.81 2.78 3.35
N LYS A 255 -13.98 2.38 2.86
CA LYS A 255 -14.73 3.15 1.88
C LYS A 255 -15.75 4.05 2.58
N THR A 256 -15.60 5.36 2.39
CA THR A 256 -16.51 6.39 2.93
C THR A 256 -16.99 7.26 1.78
N ASP A 257 -18.32 7.43 1.65
CA ASP A 257 -18.95 8.22 0.59
C ASP A 257 -18.48 7.87 -0.83
N GLY A 258 -18.20 6.58 -1.05
CA GLY A 258 -17.75 6.06 -2.34
C GLY A 258 -16.28 6.30 -2.67
N SER A 259 -15.48 6.83 -1.75
CA SER A 259 -14.03 7.01 -1.86
C SER A 259 -13.30 6.18 -0.81
N TYR A 260 -12.04 5.81 -1.07
CA TYR A 260 -11.24 5.04 -0.12
C TYR A 260 -10.35 5.96 0.70
N SER A 261 -10.36 5.73 2.01
CA SER A 261 -9.50 6.40 2.97
C SER A 261 -8.56 5.39 3.62
N ILE A 262 -7.32 5.85 3.79
CA ILE A 262 -6.32 5.27 4.67
C ILE A 262 -5.94 6.43 5.58
N ASP A 263 -6.26 6.31 6.87
CA ASP A 263 -5.95 7.36 7.84
C ASP A 263 -4.69 7.02 8.63
N GLU A 264 -4.55 5.75 8.99
CA GLU A 264 -3.44 5.23 9.78
C GLU A 264 -3.11 3.80 9.37
N TYR A 265 -1.91 3.37 9.71
CA TYR A 265 -1.49 1.97 9.63
C TYR A 265 -0.82 1.53 10.91
N THR A 266 -0.89 0.23 11.20
CA THR A 266 -0.25 -0.36 12.37
C THR A 266 1.03 -1.06 11.95
N VAL A 267 2.11 -0.80 12.68
CA VAL A 267 3.37 -1.54 12.57
C VAL A 267 3.61 -2.28 13.86
N SER A 268 3.80 -3.58 13.74
CA SER A 268 4.29 -4.45 14.78
C SER A 268 5.75 -4.77 14.51
N LEU A 269 6.64 -4.64 15.49
CA LEU A 269 8.06 -4.96 15.39
C LEU A 269 8.48 -5.96 16.49
N GLN A 270 9.14 -7.05 16.10
CA GLN A 270 9.81 -8.00 16.98
C GLN A 270 11.32 -7.95 16.71
N VAL A 271 12.07 -7.37 17.65
CA VAL A 271 13.51 -7.19 17.50
C VAL A 271 14.23 -8.48 17.84
N TYR A 272 15.10 -8.93 16.93
CA TYR A 272 15.93 -10.10 17.16
C TYR A 272 17.00 -9.81 18.23
N PRO A 273 17.25 -10.73 19.16
CA PRO A 273 18.38 -10.62 20.06
C PRO A 273 19.70 -10.75 19.29
N ASP A 274 20.78 -10.26 19.92
CA ASP A 274 22.13 -10.45 19.40
C ASP A 274 22.49 -11.95 19.38
N ILE A 275 23.19 -12.34 18.32
CA ILE A 275 23.69 -13.71 18.17
C ILE A 275 25.02 -13.84 18.92
N GLU A 276 25.12 -14.86 19.78
CA GLU A 276 26.39 -15.22 20.40
C GLU A 276 27.28 -15.98 19.41
N TYR A 277 28.34 -15.30 18.94
CA TYR A 277 29.26 -15.91 17.97
C TYR A 277 30.23 -16.87 18.63
N GLY A 278 30.38 -18.06 18.05
CA GLY A 278 31.24 -19.11 18.55
C GLY A 278 31.43 -20.25 17.54
N ILE A 279 32.10 -21.31 17.99
CA ILE A 279 32.22 -22.55 17.22
C ILE A 279 31.44 -23.62 17.97
N TYR A 280 30.32 -24.06 17.39
CA TYR A 280 29.40 -25.03 17.99
C TYR A 280 29.27 -26.22 17.04
N ASN A 281 29.52 -27.44 17.54
CA ASN A 281 29.61 -28.65 16.73
C ASN A 281 30.41 -28.49 15.40
N GLY A 282 31.53 -27.76 15.46
CA GLY A 282 32.40 -27.49 14.30
C GLY A 282 31.94 -26.37 13.36
N VAL A 283 30.80 -25.73 13.62
CA VAL A 283 30.24 -24.63 12.83
C VAL A 283 30.64 -23.30 13.44
N ASN A 284 31.39 -22.48 12.69
CA ASN A 284 31.66 -21.09 13.04
C ASN A 284 30.42 -20.23 12.71
N THR A 285 29.68 -19.80 13.73
CA THR A 285 28.40 -19.09 13.54
C THR A 285 28.56 -17.70 12.91
N LEU A 286 29.73 -17.07 13.07
CA LEU A 286 30.03 -15.79 12.42
C LEU A 286 30.23 -15.98 10.90
N GLU A 287 30.95 -17.03 10.50
CA GLU A 287 31.14 -17.35 9.08
C GLU A 287 29.83 -17.83 8.43
N LEU A 288 29.01 -18.56 9.19
CA LEU A 288 27.69 -19.00 8.73
C LEU A 288 26.77 -17.82 8.48
N GLU A 289 26.63 -16.88 9.43
CA GLU A 289 25.79 -15.70 9.23
C GLU A 289 26.29 -14.85 8.05
N LYS A 290 27.61 -14.71 7.87
CA LYS A 290 28.17 -14.03 6.68
C LYS A 290 27.80 -14.71 5.37
N ALA A 291 27.84 -16.04 5.34
CA ALA A 291 27.39 -16.80 4.17
C ALA A 291 25.89 -16.59 3.92
N MET A 292 25.07 -16.57 4.98
CA MET A 292 23.65 -16.29 4.86
C MET A 292 23.38 -14.87 4.36
N GLN A 293 24.09 -13.85 4.86
CA GLN A 293 23.94 -12.47 4.40
C GLN A 293 24.33 -12.25 2.93
N ALA A 294 25.14 -13.14 2.35
CA ALA A 294 25.54 -13.05 0.96
C ALA A 294 24.48 -13.56 -0.03
N VAL A 295 23.49 -14.33 0.46
CA VAL A 295 22.39 -14.90 -0.33
C VAL A 295 21.20 -13.96 -0.31
N ASP A 296 20.61 -13.71 -1.48
CA ASP A 296 19.35 -12.97 -1.61
C ASP A 296 18.17 -13.93 -1.40
N TRP A 297 17.81 -14.15 -0.14
CA TRP A 297 16.73 -15.07 0.27
C TRP A 297 15.33 -14.64 -0.17
N SER A 298 15.17 -13.42 -0.69
CA SER A 298 13.88 -12.93 -1.22
C SER A 298 13.57 -13.48 -2.62
N LYS A 299 14.57 -14.06 -3.29
CA LYS A 299 14.46 -14.59 -4.66
C LYS A 299 14.43 -16.10 -4.66
N ASP A 300 13.35 -16.68 -4.14
CA ASP A 300 13.19 -18.13 -3.96
C ASP A 300 13.53 -18.95 -5.22
N GLY A 301 13.09 -18.49 -6.40
CA GLY A 301 13.36 -19.16 -7.68
C GLY A 301 14.83 -19.15 -8.13
N GLU A 302 15.67 -18.33 -7.50
CA GLU A 302 17.12 -18.27 -7.73
C GLU A 302 17.90 -19.11 -6.70
N LEU A 303 17.24 -19.82 -5.77
CA LEU A 303 17.91 -20.62 -4.73
C LEU A 303 18.13 -22.08 -5.12
N PHE A 304 17.39 -22.59 -6.12
CA PHE A 304 17.44 -23.98 -6.55
C PHE A 304 17.22 -24.14 -8.06
N VAL A 305 17.54 -25.32 -8.58
CA VAL A 305 17.25 -25.74 -9.94
C VAL A 305 16.09 -26.75 -9.92
N LEU A 306 15.03 -26.42 -10.65
CA LEU A 306 13.93 -27.35 -10.90
C LEU A 306 14.30 -28.34 -12.00
N HIS A 307 14.00 -29.60 -11.77
CA HIS A 307 14.12 -30.67 -12.73
C HIS A 307 12.77 -31.34 -12.92
N GLU A 308 12.45 -31.75 -14.15
CA GLU A 308 11.14 -32.35 -14.46
C GLU A 308 10.89 -33.67 -13.72
N ASP A 309 11.95 -34.43 -13.43
CA ASP A 309 11.87 -35.81 -12.94
C ASP A 309 12.50 -36.05 -11.56
N ARG A 310 12.94 -35.00 -10.84
CA ARG A 310 13.59 -35.15 -9.52
C ARG A 310 13.31 -33.96 -8.60
N GLU A 311 13.60 -34.16 -7.31
CA GLU A 311 13.49 -33.11 -6.31
C GLU A 311 14.36 -31.89 -6.65
N PRO A 312 13.94 -30.68 -6.25
CA PRO A 312 14.73 -29.46 -6.45
C PRO A 312 16.13 -29.59 -5.87
N GLU A 313 17.15 -29.20 -6.64
CA GLU A 313 18.55 -29.20 -6.20
C GLU A 313 18.95 -27.77 -5.84
N PHE A 314 19.25 -27.52 -4.56
CA PHE A 314 19.73 -26.21 -4.10
C PHE A 314 21.11 -25.90 -4.71
N TYR A 315 21.38 -24.62 -4.95
CA TYR A 315 22.73 -24.23 -5.34
C TYR A 315 23.76 -24.58 -4.23
N PRO A 316 25.02 -24.88 -4.59
CA PRO A 316 26.01 -25.38 -3.63
C PRO A 316 26.21 -24.50 -2.40
N GLU A 317 26.06 -23.18 -2.53
CA GLU A 317 26.19 -22.23 -1.42
C GLU A 317 25.02 -22.37 -0.43
N VAL A 318 23.79 -22.52 -0.92
CA VAL A 318 22.58 -22.72 -0.11
C VAL A 318 22.62 -24.09 0.56
N GLU A 319 23.02 -25.14 -0.16
CA GLU A 319 23.16 -26.49 0.40
C GLU A 319 24.19 -26.52 1.54
N GLN A 320 25.33 -25.84 1.39
CA GLN A 320 26.33 -25.74 2.45
C GLN A 320 25.80 -25.01 3.69
N ILE A 321 24.99 -23.96 3.50
CA ILE A 321 24.33 -23.26 4.61
C ILE A 321 23.36 -24.22 5.32
N GLN A 322 22.51 -24.93 4.58
CA GLN A 322 21.59 -25.92 5.16
C GLN A 322 22.31 -27.01 5.96
N GLN A 323 23.40 -27.57 5.42
CA GLN A 323 24.20 -28.58 6.12
C GLN A 323 24.80 -28.04 7.42
N LYS A 324 25.32 -26.80 7.41
CA LYS A 324 25.86 -26.15 8.60
C LYS A 324 24.77 -25.84 9.63
N MET A 325 23.59 -25.42 9.18
CA MET A 325 22.42 -25.21 10.05
C MET A 325 22.00 -26.50 10.74
N TYR A 326 21.88 -27.59 9.98
CA TYR A 326 21.58 -28.91 10.55
C TYR A 326 22.62 -29.37 11.57
N GLN A 327 23.92 -29.16 11.31
CA GLN A 327 24.98 -29.47 12.27
C GLN A 327 24.89 -28.62 13.53
N LEU A 328 24.59 -27.33 13.38
CA LEU A 328 24.43 -26.39 14.48
C LEU A 328 23.25 -26.76 15.39
N GLU A 329 22.16 -27.25 14.80
CA GLU A 329 20.96 -27.73 15.52
C GLU A 329 21.22 -28.98 16.38
N GLN A 330 22.25 -29.78 16.08
CA GLN A 330 22.58 -30.96 16.89
C GLN A 330 23.36 -30.60 18.17
N ASP A 331 23.74 -29.33 18.35
CA ASP A 331 24.46 -28.83 19.53
C ASP A 331 23.48 -28.13 20.49
N GLU A 332 23.51 -28.48 21.77
CA GLU A 332 22.61 -27.90 22.78
C GLU A 332 22.78 -26.37 22.92
N GLN A 333 23.99 -25.84 22.68
CA GLN A 333 24.26 -24.41 22.70
C GLN A 333 24.10 -23.76 21.32
N GLY A 334 24.29 -24.53 20.25
CA GLY A 334 24.10 -24.10 18.87
C GLY A 334 22.63 -24.00 18.45
N GLU A 335 21.75 -24.83 18.99
CA GLU A 335 20.32 -24.88 18.63
C GLU A 335 19.59 -23.53 18.79
N PRO A 336 19.70 -22.80 19.91
CA PRO A 336 19.09 -21.47 20.00
C PRO A 336 19.64 -20.47 18.96
N ILE A 337 20.90 -20.63 18.55
CA ILE A 337 21.52 -19.78 17.54
C ILE A 337 21.00 -20.13 16.14
N SER A 338 20.80 -21.41 15.85
CA SER A 338 20.20 -21.82 14.57
C SER A 338 18.78 -21.29 14.46
N TYR A 339 17.97 -21.33 15.52
CA TYR A 339 16.63 -20.73 15.53
C TYR A 339 16.66 -19.24 15.18
N LEU A 340 17.58 -18.46 15.76
CA LEU A 340 17.73 -17.05 15.42
C LEU A 340 18.14 -16.81 13.96
N LEU A 341 19.03 -17.64 13.43
CA LEU A 341 19.46 -17.55 12.03
C LEU A 341 18.31 -17.93 11.07
N GLN A 342 17.50 -18.94 11.41
CA GLN A 342 16.31 -19.30 10.64
C GLN A 342 15.31 -18.14 10.60
N LEU A 343 15.02 -17.52 11.75
CA LEU A 343 14.12 -16.37 11.80
C LEU A 343 14.64 -15.20 10.96
N LYS A 344 15.93 -14.86 11.07
CA LYS A 344 16.53 -13.73 10.35
C LYS A 344 16.57 -13.90 8.83
N TYR A 345 16.71 -15.13 8.33
CA TYR A 345 17.05 -15.35 6.92
C TYR A 345 16.10 -16.28 6.17
N TRP A 346 15.35 -17.16 6.83
CA TRP A 346 14.54 -18.19 6.16
C TRP A 346 13.02 -18.01 6.33
N GLN A 347 12.57 -17.22 7.31
CA GLN A 347 11.14 -17.12 7.68
C GLN A 347 10.18 -16.75 6.53
N TYR A 348 10.69 -16.12 5.46
CA TYR A 348 9.89 -15.69 4.31
C TYR A 348 10.38 -16.27 2.98
N THR A 349 11.24 -17.27 3.04
CA THR A 349 11.70 -18.02 1.87
C THR A 349 10.80 -19.25 1.75
N SER A 350 9.83 -19.21 0.84
CA SER A 350 8.77 -20.22 0.74
C SER A 350 9.30 -21.64 0.57
N CYS A 351 10.40 -21.82 -0.16
CA CYS A 351 11.03 -23.12 -0.35
C CYS A 351 11.77 -23.65 0.89
N LEU A 352 11.93 -22.83 1.93
CA LEU A 352 12.59 -23.18 3.20
C LEU A 352 11.63 -23.29 4.38
N GLU A 353 10.33 -23.04 4.19
CA GLU A 353 9.33 -23.06 5.28
C GLU A 353 9.34 -24.39 6.05
N SER A 354 9.53 -25.51 5.35
CA SER A 354 9.62 -26.85 5.94
C SER A 354 10.92 -27.11 6.75
N PHE A 355 11.93 -26.27 6.60
CA PHE A 355 13.20 -26.36 7.34
C PHE A 355 13.19 -25.52 8.61
N ILE A 356 12.23 -24.60 8.76
CA ILE A 356 12.05 -23.80 9.98
C ILE A 356 11.62 -24.73 11.09
N GLN A 357 12.41 -24.76 12.16
CA GLN A 357 12.13 -25.63 13.29
C GLN A 357 11.02 -25.04 14.17
N PRO A 358 10.17 -25.88 14.79
CA PRO A 358 9.14 -25.39 15.71
C PRO A 358 9.68 -24.52 16.86
N GLY A 359 10.94 -24.74 17.25
CA GLY A 359 11.62 -23.91 18.24
C GLY A 359 11.90 -22.48 17.78
N ALA A 360 12.07 -22.25 16.47
CA ALA A 360 12.19 -20.91 15.89
C ALA A 360 10.86 -20.15 15.98
N ASP A 361 9.73 -20.78 15.65
CA ASP A 361 8.41 -20.15 15.79
C ASP A 361 8.10 -19.81 17.25
N GLN A 362 8.38 -20.74 18.18
CA GLN A 362 8.25 -20.48 19.62
C GLN A 362 9.15 -19.34 20.10
N LEU A 363 10.36 -19.24 19.56
CA LEU A 363 11.26 -18.14 19.85
C LEU A 363 10.67 -16.83 19.36
N MET A 364 10.18 -16.77 18.11
CA MET A 364 9.53 -15.59 17.54
C MET A 364 8.35 -15.12 18.40
N ASP A 365 7.44 -16.03 18.76
CA ASP A 365 6.28 -15.74 19.62
C ASP A 365 6.68 -15.21 21.00
N SER A 366 7.87 -15.59 21.49
CA SER A 366 8.39 -15.13 22.78
C SER A 366 9.09 -13.76 22.72
N LEU A 367 9.43 -13.27 21.52
CA LEU A 367 10.13 -11.99 21.37
C LEU A 367 9.23 -10.82 21.79
N PRO A 368 9.79 -9.77 22.42
CA PRO A 368 9.03 -8.57 22.74
C PRO A 368 8.44 -7.92 21.47
N LYS A 369 7.11 -7.93 21.36
CA LYS A 369 6.37 -7.27 20.29
C LYS A 369 6.13 -5.80 20.65
N ILE A 370 6.55 -4.89 19.79
CA ILE A 370 6.27 -3.45 19.89
C ILE A 370 5.25 -3.11 18.81
N GLU A 371 4.08 -2.64 19.20
CA GLU A 371 3.03 -2.27 18.24
C GLU A 371 2.70 -0.79 18.34
N ARG A 372 2.67 -0.09 17.21
CA ARG A 372 2.31 1.33 17.11
C ARG A 372 1.51 1.63 15.85
N ARG A 373 0.66 2.64 15.96
CA ARG A 373 -0.08 3.22 14.84
C ARG A 373 0.64 4.47 14.35
N PHE A 374 0.70 4.62 13.04
CA PHE A 374 1.33 5.74 12.37
C PHE A 374 0.36 6.35 11.36
N PRO A 375 0.42 7.68 11.15
CA PRO A 375 -0.37 8.33 10.10
C PRO A 375 0.11 7.85 8.73
N CYS A 376 -0.78 7.76 7.74
CA CYS A 376 -0.47 7.20 6.42
C CYS A 376 0.57 8.04 5.64
N GLU A 377 0.74 9.31 5.97
CA GLU A 377 1.77 10.17 5.36
C GLU A 377 3.18 9.82 5.84
N LEU A 378 3.31 9.00 6.90
CA LEU A 378 4.60 8.55 7.40
C LEU A 378 5.07 7.31 6.63
N ASP A 379 6.23 7.44 6.00
CA ASP A 379 6.95 6.35 5.33
C ASP A 379 7.17 5.13 6.26
N ALA A 380 6.93 3.94 5.74
CA ALA A 380 7.02 2.67 6.47
C ALA A 380 8.44 2.39 7.02
N GLY A 381 9.49 2.79 6.29
CA GLY A 381 10.87 2.69 6.75
C GLY A 381 11.17 3.65 7.91
N ILE A 382 10.59 4.85 7.91
CA ILE A 382 10.69 5.78 9.04
C ILE A 382 10.00 5.20 10.29
N ALA A 383 8.78 4.67 10.13
CA ALA A 383 8.06 4.02 11.22
C ALA A 383 8.88 2.85 11.82
N TRP A 384 9.50 2.03 10.97
CA TRP A 384 10.43 0.99 11.41
C TRP A 384 11.59 1.55 12.22
N ASN A 385 12.27 2.59 11.71
CA ASN A 385 13.43 3.18 12.37
C ASN A 385 13.07 3.75 13.75
N LEU A 386 11.91 4.40 13.86
CA LEU A 386 11.36 4.90 15.13
C LEU A 386 11.10 3.76 16.12
N LEU A 387 10.51 2.64 15.66
CA LEU A 387 10.26 1.46 16.49
C LEU A 387 11.55 0.76 16.94
N CYS A 388 12.58 0.78 16.09
CA CYS A 388 13.94 0.38 16.43
C CYS A 388 14.62 1.31 17.46
N GLY A 389 13.96 2.41 17.84
CA GLY A 389 14.48 3.39 18.80
C GLY A 389 15.50 4.36 18.21
N ARG A 390 15.57 4.48 16.88
CA ARG A 390 16.45 5.44 16.21
C ARG A 390 15.81 6.81 16.18
N ALA A 391 16.68 7.82 16.08
CA ALA A 391 16.26 9.19 15.89
C ALA A 391 16.05 9.47 14.40
N VAL A 392 15.01 10.22 14.08
CA VAL A 392 14.64 10.64 12.73
C VAL A 392 14.47 12.15 12.72
N LEU A 393 14.88 12.83 11.66
CA LEU A 393 14.72 14.28 11.57
C LEU A 393 13.23 14.65 11.45
N ASP A 394 12.77 15.62 12.25
CA ASP A 394 11.36 16.00 12.39
C ASP A 394 10.64 16.23 11.05
N LYS A 395 11.27 16.94 10.11
CA LYS A 395 10.69 17.19 8.77
C LYS A 395 10.25 15.93 8.00
N ASN A 396 10.81 14.77 8.35
CA ASN A 396 10.47 13.49 7.72
C ASN A 396 9.29 12.79 8.43
N VAL A 397 8.92 13.24 9.62
CA VAL A 397 7.74 12.80 10.39
C VAL A 397 6.59 13.79 10.22
N TYR A 398 6.87 15.09 10.26
CA TYR A 398 5.89 16.18 10.10
C TYR A 398 6.31 17.15 8.98
N PRO A 399 6.10 16.81 7.70
CA PRO A 399 6.58 17.60 6.57
C PRO A 399 5.98 19.01 6.47
N PHE A 400 4.86 19.29 7.14
CA PHE A 400 4.14 20.56 7.09
C PHE A 400 4.45 21.52 8.24
N LEU A 401 5.26 21.11 9.22
CA LEU A 401 5.66 21.99 10.32
C LEU A 401 6.85 22.85 9.91
N PRO A 402 6.76 24.19 9.97
CA PRO A 402 7.85 25.07 9.60
C PRO A 402 8.98 25.03 10.66
N GLU A 403 10.19 24.76 10.19
CA GLU A 403 11.49 25.13 10.80
C GLU A 403 11.93 24.44 12.11
N ALA A 404 11.26 23.39 12.58
CA ALA A 404 11.83 22.56 13.64
C ALA A 404 12.99 21.69 13.07
N VAL A 405 14.21 21.90 13.60
CA VAL A 405 15.43 21.16 13.22
C VAL A 405 15.71 20.03 14.22
N ASP A 406 14.70 19.64 14.98
CA ASP A 406 14.88 18.65 16.03
C ASP A 406 14.81 17.23 15.47
N TRP A 407 15.49 16.31 16.14
CA TRP A 407 15.34 14.89 15.86
C TRP A 407 14.28 14.32 16.78
N LEU A 408 13.44 13.46 16.25
CA LEU A 408 12.41 12.76 16.99
C LEU A 408 12.84 11.32 17.21
N ARG A 409 12.62 10.82 18.43
CA ARG A 409 12.77 9.40 18.76
C ARG A 409 11.52 8.96 19.50
N LEU A 410 11.06 7.75 19.23
CA LEU A 410 9.89 7.21 19.90
C LEU A 410 10.16 6.99 21.39
N ASP A 411 9.33 7.55 22.27
CA ASP A 411 9.33 7.25 23.69
C ASP A 411 8.66 5.88 23.91
N ARG A 412 9.46 4.90 24.32
CA ARG A 412 9.00 3.52 24.56
C ARG A 412 8.32 3.37 25.93
N GLN A 413 8.46 4.32 26.85
CA GLN A 413 7.94 4.27 28.22
C GLN A 413 6.58 4.96 28.36
N GLN A 414 6.32 6.03 27.60
CA GLN A 414 5.08 6.81 27.67
C GLN A 414 4.02 6.37 26.64
N TYR A 415 3.67 5.08 26.62
CA TYR A 415 2.53 4.62 25.84
C TYR A 415 1.23 4.77 26.65
N THR A 416 0.46 5.81 26.36
CA THR A 416 -0.84 6.06 27.00
C THR A 416 -2.02 5.52 26.21
N GLY A 417 -1.78 4.95 25.03
CA GLY A 417 -2.83 4.44 24.15
C GLY A 417 -3.56 5.50 23.33
N GLU A 418 -4.46 4.96 22.51
CA GLU A 418 -5.30 5.51 21.45
C GLU A 418 -4.68 6.39 20.36
N ARG A 419 -3.94 7.49 20.59
CA ARG A 419 -3.57 8.38 19.45
C ARG A 419 -2.26 9.17 19.53
N ASN A 420 -1.51 9.13 20.63
CA ASN A 420 -0.29 9.94 20.72
C ASN A 420 0.95 9.06 20.56
N LEU A 421 1.62 9.20 19.40
CA LEU A 421 3.03 8.87 19.28
C LEU A 421 3.78 9.82 20.22
N ALA A 422 4.10 9.33 21.42
CA ALA A 422 4.95 10.08 22.34
C ALA A 422 6.37 10.11 21.74
N PHE A 423 6.78 11.27 21.24
CA PHE A 423 8.14 11.50 20.76
C PHE A 423 8.95 12.23 21.83
N THR A 424 10.21 11.85 21.96
CA THR A 424 11.22 12.64 22.65
C THR A 424 12.00 13.43 21.62
N GLU A 425 12.02 14.75 21.78
CA GLU A 425 12.91 15.63 21.02
C GLU A 425 14.36 15.41 21.44
N VAL A 426 15.20 15.21 20.45
CA VAL A 426 16.63 14.97 20.57
C VAL A 426 17.33 16.12 19.84
N GLY A 427 17.62 17.18 20.58
CA GLY A 427 18.38 18.31 20.05
C GLY A 427 19.83 17.90 19.75
N GLY A 428 20.39 18.38 18.64
CA GLY A 428 21.84 18.31 18.47
C GLY A 428 22.40 18.61 17.09
N LEU A 429 22.01 17.84 16.07
CA LEU A 429 22.67 17.81 14.76
C LEU A 429 21.76 18.33 13.64
N SER A 430 22.04 19.48 13.07
CA SER A 430 21.27 19.95 11.90
C SER A 430 21.55 19.12 10.65
N ALA A 431 20.64 19.14 9.67
CA ALA A 431 20.84 18.53 8.36
C ALA A 431 22.13 19.02 7.66
N GLN A 432 22.46 20.31 7.83
CA GLN A 432 23.70 20.88 7.28
C GLN A 432 24.95 20.33 7.97
N GLU A 433 24.94 20.21 9.30
CA GLU A 433 26.05 19.63 10.06
C GLU A 433 26.23 18.15 9.73
N LEU A 434 25.15 17.38 9.62
CA LEU A 434 25.19 15.98 9.16
C LEU A 434 25.84 15.88 7.78
N GLY A 435 25.43 16.72 6.83
CA GLY A 435 26.05 16.77 5.50
C GLY A 435 27.54 17.13 5.53
N GLN A 436 28.00 17.97 6.47
CA GLN A 436 29.41 18.27 6.65
C GLN A 436 30.19 17.07 7.22
N LEU A 437 29.63 16.36 8.21
CA LEU A 437 30.23 15.16 8.77
C LEU A 437 30.41 14.07 7.70
N ILE A 438 29.39 13.83 6.88
CA ILE A 438 29.44 12.86 5.79
C ILE A 438 30.58 13.18 4.80
N ARG A 439 30.75 14.47 4.43
CA ARG A 439 31.83 14.90 3.51
C ARG A 439 33.23 14.73 4.07
N GLN A 440 33.39 14.63 5.39
CA GLN A 440 34.67 14.37 6.03
C GLN A 440 35.01 12.87 6.06
N MET A 441 34.04 11.99 5.79
CA MET A 441 34.26 10.56 5.75
C MET A 441 34.89 10.12 4.42
N PRO A 442 35.81 9.15 4.42
CA PRO A 442 36.46 8.63 3.22
C PRO A 442 35.55 7.61 2.50
N ILE A 443 34.34 8.04 2.17
CA ILE A 443 33.32 7.27 1.46
C ILE A 443 32.97 7.96 0.15
N PHE A 444 32.46 7.20 -0.82
CA PHE A 444 31.82 7.76 -2.00
C PHE A 444 30.41 8.25 -1.63
N ALA A 445 30.34 9.40 -0.96
CA ALA A 445 29.07 9.98 -0.53
C ALA A 445 28.28 10.51 -1.74
N ASP A 446 27.08 10.02 -1.94
CA ASP A 446 26.07 10.68 -2.75
C ASP A 446 25.05 11.40 -1.85
N ARG A 447 24.09 12.10 -2.45
CA ARG A 447 23.01 12.76 -1.70
C ARG A 447 22.07 11.76 -1.00
N SER A 448 22.05 10.50 -1.42
CA SER A 448 21.18 9.47 -0.85
C SER A 448 21.63 9.09 0.56
N VAL A 449 22.93 9.06 0.84
CA VAL A 449 23.47 8.73 2.18
C VAL A 449 22.93 9.70 3.24
N GLN A 450 22.99 11.00 2.98
CA GLN A 450 22.47 12.01 3.90
C GLN A 450 20.96 11.84 4.12
N TYR A 451 20.20 11.74 3.02
CA TYR A 451 18.75 11.58 3.09
C TYR A 451 18.32 10.36 3.91
N ARG A 452 19.01 9.22 3.72
CA ARG A 452 18.75 7.99 4.46
C ARG A 452 19.10 8.10 5.94
N LEU A 453 20.23 8.74 6.27
CA LEU A 453 20.59 9.01 7.67
C LEU A 453 19.59 9.94 8.37
N GLU A 454 19.05 10.94 7.66
CA GLU A 454 17.98 11.81 8.18
C GLU A 454 16.66 11.05 8.45
N ARG A 455 16.41 9.94 7.75
CA ARG A 455 15.29 9.02 7.98
C ARG A 455 15.54 8.03 9.13
N GLY A 456 16.73 8.06 9.74
CA GLY A 456 17.15 7.11 10.76
C GLY A 456 17.62 5.76 10.21
N ASP A 457 17.89 5.64 8.92
CA ASP A 457 18.36 4.40 8.32
C ASP A 457 19.75 4.03 8.84
N LEU A 458 20.01 2.72 8.91
CA LEU A 458 21.37 2.19 9.00
C LEU A 458 21.90 2.04 7.57
N VAL A 459 22.81 2.93 7.17
CA VAL A 459 23.19 3.10 5.76
C VAL A 459 24.48 2.33 5.44
N PRO A 460 24.44 1.30 4.57
CA PRO A 460 25.65 0.67 4.08
C PRO A 460 26.39 1.57 3.11
N VAL A 461 27.69 1.77 3.36
CA VAL A 461 28.57 2.56 2.50
C VAL A 461 29.88 1.82 2.27
N THR A 462 30.51 2.11 1.13
CA THR A 462 31.83 1.57 0.79
C THR A 462 32.87 2.68 0.95
N LEU A 463 33.89 2.40 1.75
CA LEU A 463 35.04 3.25 1.97
C LEU A 463 35.94 3.27 0.72
N ASN A 464 36.81 4.27 0.62
CA ASN A 464 37.79 4.39 -0.47
C ASN A 464 38.73 3.19 -0.60
N ASN A 465 38.94 2.44 0.49
CA ASN A 465 39.71 1.20 0.53
C ASN A 465 38.89 -0.06 0.21
N GLN A 466 37.65 0.11 -0.30
CA GLN A 466 36.69 -0.95 -0.64
C GLN A 466 36.06 -1.69 0.55
N ASN A 467 36.40 -1.33 1.80
CA ASN A 467 35.74 -1.92 2.97
C ASN A 467 34.30 -1.40 3.07
N LYS A 468 33.37 -2.29 3.43
CA LYS A 468 31.97 -1.95 3.68
C LYS A 468 31.76 -1.67 5.17
N ILE A 469 31.06 -0.59 5.48
CA ILE A 469 30.67 -0.19 6.83
C ILE A 469 29.20 0.25 6.84
N LEU A 470 28.63 0.34 8.04
CA LEU A 470 27.28 0.86 8.26
C LEU A 470 27.37 2.20 9.00
N LEU A 471 26.56 3.18 8.59
CA LEU A 471 26.49 4.49 9.22
C LEU A 471 25.12 4.69 9.87
N GLN A 472 25.10 5.33 11.04
CA GLN A 472 23.87 5.76 11.72
C GLN A 472 24.05 7.18 12.26
N ALA A 473 23.05 8.04 12.10
CA ALA A 473 23.08 9.37 12.71
C ALA A 473 22.93 9.27 14.24
N ASN A 474 23.75 10.01 14.98
CA ASN A 474 23.68 10.13 16.43
C ASN A 474 23.53 11.61 16.83
N PRO A 475 22.30 12.15 16.79
CA PRO A 475 22.06 13.56 17.06
C PRO A 475 22.42 13.97 18.50
N GLU A 476 22.25 13.09 19.49
CA GLU A 476 22.60 13.37 20.90
C GLU A 476 24.08 13.71 21.07
N GLN A 477 24.93 12.98 20.36
CA GLN A 477 26.39 13.16 20.42
C GLN A 477 26.90 14.10 19.33
N LYS A 478 26.03 14.54 18.41
CA LYS A 478 26.37 15.30 17.21
C LYS A 478 27.42 14.58 16.35
N THR A 479 27.28 13.27 16.21
CA THR A 479 28.21 12.40 15.47
C THR A 479 27.46 11.50 14.49
N ILE A 480 28.24 10.75 13.70
CA ILE A 480 27.78 9.58 12.95
C ILE A 480 28.43 8.37 13.61
N ASP A 481 27.60 7.46 14.10
CA ASP A 481 28.07 6.18 14.60
C ASP A 481 28.42 5.29 13.41
N VAL A 482 29.57 4.63 13.52
CA VAL A 482 30.08 3.75 12.46
C VAL A 482 30.12 2.33 12.98
N PHE A 483 29.64 1.39 12.18
CA PHE A 483 29.63 -0.01 12.51
C PHE A 483 30.26 -0.86 11.40
N THR A 484 30.73 -2.04 11.78
CA THR A 484 31.02 -3.10 10.82
C THR A 484 29.71 -3.58 10.18
N THR A 485 29.79 -4.39 9.11
CA THR A 485 28.62 -5.04 8.51
C THR A 485 27.87 -5.94 9.50
N GLU A 486 28.56 -6.42 10.53
CA GLU A 486 28.01 -7.20 11.64
C GLU A 486 27.58 -6.32 12.84
N ARG A 487 27.41 -5.01 12.63
CA ARG A 487 26.90 -4.04 13.61
C ARG A 487 27.77 -3.86 14.85
N ARG A 488 29.06 -4.20 14.76
CA ARG A 488 30.01 -3.91 15.85
C ARG A 488 30.43 -2.44 15.75
N PRO A 489 30.33 -1.66 16.84
CA PRO A 489 30.70 -0.25 16.81
C PRO A 489 32.20 -0.09 16.53
N ILE A 490 32.53 0.77 15.57
CA ILE A 490 33.89 1.14 15.21
C ILE A 490 34.19 2.49 15.85
N PRO A 491 35.15 2.59 16.79
CA PRO A 491 35.56 3.88 17.32
C PRO A 491 36.10 4.73 16.17
N VAL A 492 35.67 5.99 16.08
CA VAL A 492 36.07 6.92 15.01
C VAL A 492 37.60 7.03 14.99
N ASN A 493 38.20 6.34 14.02
CA ASN A 493 39.63 6.34 13.75
C ASN A 493 39.84 6.61 12.25
N LEU A 494 41.04 7.02 11.85
CA LEU A 494 41.32 7.44 10.46
C LEU A 494 41.06 6.34 9.42
N ASN A 495 41.07 5.06 9.82
CA ASN A 495 40.94 3.91 8.94
C ASN A 495 39.63 3.13 9.10
N PHE A 496 38.77 3.54 10.04
CA PHE A 496 37.57 2.80 10.49
C PHE A 496 37.86 1.31 10.73
N ASP A 497 38.99 1.02 11.37
CA ASP A 497 39.38 -0.34 11.74
C ASP A 497 38.73 -0.74 13.08
N PRO A 498 37.88 -1.79 13.15
CA PRO A 498 37.22 -2.23 14.37
C PRO A 498 38.19 -2.77 15.44
N ASP A 499 39.34 -3.29 15.02
CA ASP A 499 40.35 -3.87 15.91
C ASP A 499 41.43 -2.84 16.31
N TRP A 500 41.27 -1.58 15.89
CA TRP A 500 42.21 -0.52 16.17
C TRP A 500 42.32 -0.27 17.69
N LYS A 501 43.54 -0.45 18.21
CA LYS A 501 43.90 -0.07 19.58
C LYS A 501 44.76 1.20 19.53
N PRO A 502 44.40 2.29 20.21
CA PRO A 502 45.24 3.48 20.26
C PRO A 502 46.60 3.13 20.84
N VAL A 503 47.67 3.43 20.09
CA VAL A 503 49.04 3.00 20.43
C VAL A 503 49.51 3.63 21.76
N HIS A 504 49.00 4.79 22.16
CA HIS A 504 49.31 5.43 23.43
C HIS A 504 48.14 6.31 23.92
N MET A 505 47.30 5.79 24.81
CA MET A 505 46.44 6.60 25.68
C MET A 505 46.63 6.12 27.13
N PRO A 506 46.72 7.02 28.13
CA PRO A 506 46.68 6.63 29.53
C PRO A 506 45.37 5.89 29.80
N SER A 507 45.45 4.76 30.47
CA SER A 507 44.40 3.75 30.70
C SER A 507 43.07 4.28 31.25
N ASP A 508 43.05 5.48 31.83
CA ASP A 508 41.94 5.95 32.66
C ASP A 508 40.82 6.66 31.86
N GLY A 509 41.08 7.05 30.60
CA GLY A 509 40.11 7.76 29.75
C GLY A 509 39.18 6.85 28.95
N LEU A 510 39.70 5.75 28.41
CA LEU A 510 38.96 4.81 27.54
C LEU A 510 38.06 3.86 28.34
N GLN A 511 38.48 3.43 29.53
CA GLN A 511 37.64 2.64 30.42
C GLN A 511 36.37 3.39 30.81
N ASN A 512 36.43 4.71 31.01
CA ASN A 512 35.24 5.49 31.37
C ASN A 512 34.25 5.67 30.21
N GLN A 513 34.71 5.76 28.95
CA GLN A 513 33.81 5.85 27.78
C GLN A 513 33.23 4.49 27.38
N GLN A 514 34.04 3.43 27.39
CA GLN A 514 33.56 2.05 27.15
C GLN A 514 32.68 1.55 28.29
N GLU A 515 33.01 1.81 29.56
CA GLU A 515 32.11 1.46 30.67
C GLU A 515 30.81 2.27 30.63
N GLN A 516 30.81 3.52 30.16
CA GLN A 516 29.57 4.30 30.02
C GLN A 516 28.69 3.81 28.87
N SER A 517 29.25 3.44 27.72
CA SER A 517 28.47 2.89 26.60
C SER A 517 27.94 1.49 26.92
N THR A 518 28.78 0.61 27.48
CA THR A 518 28.38 -0.75 27.89
C THR A 518 27.41 -0.73 29.08
N ARG A 519 27.58 0.15 30.09
CA ARG A 519 26.60 0.29 31.19
C ARG A 519 25.27 0.85 30.70
N ARG A 520 25.22 1.68 29.65
CA ARG A 520 23.96 2.17 29.08
C ARG A 520 23.22 1.08 28.29
N GLN A 521 23.91 0.25 27.52
CA GLN A 521 23.31 -0.92 26.86
C GLN A 521 22.80 -1.96 27.88
N ILE A 522 23.60 -2.26 28.92
CA ILE A 522 23.19 -3.20 29.98
C ILE A 522 22.01 -2.64 30.79
N LYS A 523 21.94 -1.32 31.02
CA LYS A 523 20.80 -0.70 31.73
C LYS A 523 19.52 -0.70 30.86
N LEU A 524 19.64 -0.50 29.54
CA LEU A 524 18.54 -0.67 28.59
C LEU A 524 17.95 -2.09 28.61
N ILE A 525 18.80 -3.11 28.80
CA ILE A 525 18.41 -4.53 28.85
C ILE A 525 17.92 -4.95 30.25
N ALA A 526 18.50 -4.40 31.32
CA ALA A 526 18.12 -4.73 32.70
C ALA A 526 16.77 -4.13 33.12
N ASP A 527 16.42 -2.93 32.62
CA ASP A 527 15.11 -2.32 32.88
C ASP A 527 13.94 -3.10 32.21
N VAL A 528 14.24 -3.97 31.23
CA VAL A 528 13.27 -4.91 30.63
C VAL A 528 13.02 -6.14 31.54
N LYS A 529 13.97 -6.54 32.39
CA LYS A 529 13.89 -7.77 33.21
C LYS A 529 13.49 -7.51 34.68
N GLY A 530 13.27 -6.26 35.09
CA GLY A 530 13.32 -5.83 36.48
C GLY A 530 12.03 -5.36 37.15
N VAL A 531 10.86 -6.00 36.97
CA VAL A 531 9.69 -5.71 37.84
C VAL A 531 9.11 -6.98 38.46
N LYS A 532 9.77 -7.47 39.52
CA LYS A 532 9.09 -8.31 40.52
C LYS A 532 8.16 -7.43 41.35
N ARG A 533 6.85 -7.64 41.16
CA ARG A 533 5.78 -7.08 42.00
C ARG A 533 6.05 -7.38 43.48
N LYS A 534 6.38 -6.34 44.26
CA LYS A 534 6.23 -6.39 45.72
C LYS A 534 4.75 -6.18 46.03
N GLY A 535 4.07 -7.26 46.38
CA GLY A 535 2.78 -7.18 47.06
C GLY A 535 2.94 -6.42 48.37
N LYS A 536 2.08 -5.44 48.60
CA LYS A 536 1.72 -4.99 49.94
C LYS A 536 0.30 -5.44 50.18
N GLY A 537 0.17 -6.36 51.14
CA GLY A 537 -1.09 -6.69 51.76
C GLY A 537 -1.46 -5.67 52.83
N ILE A 538 -2.76 -5.72 53.14
CA ILE A 538 -3.61 -4.90 54.01
C ILE A 538 -3.96 -3.54 53.43
#